data_AF-A0AA43EI86-F1
#
_entry.id   AF-A0AA43EI86-F1
#
_cell.length_a   1.000
_cell.length_b   1.000
_cell.length_c   1.000
_cell.angle_alpha   90.00
_cell.angle_beta   90.00
_cell.angle_gamma   90.00
#
_symmetry.space_group_name_H-M   'P 1'
#
loop_
_entity.id
_entity.type
_entity.pdbx_description
1 polymer ?
#
loop_
_entity_poly.entity_id
_entity_poly.type
_entity_poly.pdbx_seq_one_letter_code
_entity_poly.pdbx_strand_id
1 'polypeptide(L)'
;MKKVYSAKNESELVVLRSVLDAEGIPCFVHNEMFGSIVVGPKIDNYNAKSIMVPDELEARARDIVAQFETEHPAEDSAPITLRDRLRMILETGLFSWFIPGRSRRKTEGD
;
A
#
# COMPACT_ATOMS: atom_id res chain seq x y z
N MET A 1 -10.73 6.34 18.49
CA MET A 1 -9.88 5.48 17.65
C MET A 1 -8.99 6.37 16.80
N LYS A 2 -7.67 6.28 16.93
CA LYS A 2 -6.70 7.06 16.17
C LYS A 2 -5.86 6.18 15.25
N LYS A 3 -5.53 6.72 14.07
CA LYS A 3 -4.59 6.11 13.14
C LYS A 3 -3.18 6.21 13.70
N VAL A 4 -2.48 5.08 13.77
CA VAL A 4 -1.09 5.00 14.23
C VAL A 4 -0.12 4.59 13.13
N TYR A 5 -0.58 3.84 12.12
CA TYR A 5 0.28 3.36 11.04
C TYR A 5 -0.50 3.15 9.74
N SER A 6 0.18 3.34 8.59
CA SER A 6 -0.33 3.06 7.24
C SER A 6 0.55 1.96 6.65
N ALA A 7 0.04 0.74 6.50
CA ALA A 7 0.84 -0.39 6.06
C ALA A 7 1.14 -0.30 4.56
N LYS A 8 2.42 -0.40 4.19
CA LYS A 8 2.84 -0.42 2.77
C LYS A 8 2.54 -1.79 2.18
N ASN A 9 2.76 -2.85 2.95
CA ASN A 9 2.61 -4.24 2.52
C ASN A 9 1.74 -5.07 3.49
N GLU A 10 1.21 -6.19 3.02
CA GLU A 10 0.40 -7.09 3.88
C GLU A 10 1.26 -7.71 5.00
N SER A 11 2.52 -8.02 4.71
CA SER A 11 3.45 -8.59 5.68
C SER A 11 3.66 -7.66 6.88
N GLU A 12 3.88 -6.37 6.63
CA GLU A 12 4.03 -5.36 7.70
C GLU A 12 2.77 -5.27 8.55
N LEU A 13 1.59 -5.25 7.91
CA LEU A 13 0.31 -5.20 8.60
C LEU A 13 0.13 -6.38 9.56
N VAL A 14 0.43 -7.60 9.11
CA VAL A 14 0.29 -8.82 9.92
C VAL A 14 1.28 -8.84 11.07
N VAL A 15 2.54 -8.45 10.83
CA VAL A 15 3.57 -8.38 11.87
C VAL A 15 3.18 -7.35 12.92
N LEU A 16 2.87 -6.12 12.51
CA LEU A 16 2.52 -5.05 13.45
C LEU A 16 1.25 -5.36 14.24
N ARG A 17 0.24 -5.97 13.61
CA ARG A 17 -0.96 -6.45 14.29
C ARG A 17 -0.61 -7.48 15.36
N SER A 18 0.28 -8.42 15.05
CA SER A 18 0.71 -9.46 16.00
C SER A 18 1.50 -8.87 17.17
N VAL A 19 2.35 -7.88 16.93
CA VAL A 19 3.10 -7.19 17.98
C VAL A 19 2.16 -6.40 18.90
N LEU A 20 1.20 -5.65 18.33
CA LEU A 20 0.21 -4.92 19.12
C LEU A 20 -0.67 -5.85 19.95
N ASP A 21 -1.05 -7.01 19.39
CA ASP A 21 -1.83 -8.03 20.10
C ASP A 21 -1.02 -8.65 21.27
N ALA A 22 0.28 -8.92 21.06
CA ALA A 22 1.18 -9.41 22.11
C ALA A 22 1.36 -8.40 23.27
N GLU A 23 1.34 -7.11 22.96
CA GLU A 23 1.39 -6.01 23.94
C GLU A 23 0.03 -5.72 24.61
N GLY A 24 -1.03 -6.46 24.23
CA GLY A 24 -2.38 -6.29 24.75
C GLY A 24 -3.09 -5.02 24.25
N ILE A 25 -2.68 -4.47 23.11
CA ILE A 25 -3.27 -3.28 22.51
C ILE A 25 -4.29 -3.71 21.46
N PRO A 26 -5.60 -3.54 21.72
CA PRO A 26 -6.62 -3.84 20.72
C PRO A 26 -6.46 -2.91 19.52
N CYS A 27 -6.39 -3.49 18.33
CA CYS A 27 -6.23 -2.75 17.08
C CYS A 27 -7.31 -3.11 16.07
N PHE A 28 -7.69 -2.13 15.24
CA PHE A 28 -8.65 -2.27 14.15
C PHE A 28 -7.97 -1.90 12.84
N VAL A 29 -8.11 -2.74 11.82
CA VAL A 29 -7.55 -2.45 10.49
C VAL A 29 -8.60 -1.73 9.66
N HIS A 30 -8.39 -0.44 9.43
CA HIS A 30 -9.16 0.32 8.47
C HIS A 30 -8.79 -0.12 7.05
N ASN A 31 -9.80 -0.31 6.20
CA ASN A 31 -9.67 -0.66 4.78
C ASN A 31 -9.19 -2.10 4.47
N GLU A 32 -9.37 -3.04 5.39
CA GLU A 32 -8.92 -4.45 5.26
C GLU A 32 -9.50 -5.15 4.01
N MET A 33 -10.78 -4.92 3.72
CA MET A 33 -11.50 -5.56 2.62
C MET A 33 -11.34 -4.87 1.26
N PHE A 34 -11.16 -3.55 1.23
CA PHE A 34 -11.07 -2.81 -0.05
C PHE A 34 -9.63 -2.80 -0.60
N GLY A 35 -8.63 -2.76 0.29
CA GLY A 35 -7.22 -2.78 -0.09
C GLY A 35 -6.73 -4.11 -0.69
N SER A 36 -7.51 -5.19 -0.57
CA SER A 36 -7.20 -6.52 -1.14
C SER A 36 -7.86 -6.79 -2.50
N ILE A 37 -8.90 -6.03 -2.87
CA ILE A 37 -9.68 -6.24 -4.10
C ILE A 37 -9.06 -5.50 -5.30
N VAL A 38 -8.38 -4.38 -5.05
CA VAL A 38 -7.89 -3.49 -6.12
C VAL A 38 -6.36 -3.48 -6.16
N VAL A 39 -5.79 -4.12 -7.18
CA VAL A 39 -4.37 -3.95 -7.55
C VAL A 39 -4.17 -2.56 -8.18
N GLY A 40 -3.39 -1.70 -7.53
CA GLY A 40 -3.11 -0.34 -7.99
C GLY A 40 -2.24 0.47 -7.02
N PRO A 41 -1.92 1.74 -7.35
CA PRO A 41 -1.15 2.62 -6.47
C PRO A 41 -1.87 2.81 -5.14
N LYS A 42 -1.15 2.61 -4.03
CA LYS A 42 -1.67 2.87 -2.68
C LYS A 42 -1.56 4.36 -2.38
N ILE A 43 -2.69 4.99 -2.13
CA ILE A 43 -2.86 6.38 -1.71
C ILE A 43 -3.27 6.37 -0.24
N ASP A 44 -2.50 7.09 0.58
CA ASP A 44 -2.80 7.26 1.99
C ASP A 44 -4.20 7.84 2.20
N ASN A 45 -4.95 7.25 3.14
CA ASN A 45 -6.33 7.59 3.49
C ASN A 45 -7.39 7.28 2.41
N TYR A 46 -7.03 6.66 1.28
CA TYR A 46 -8.00 6.20 0.27
C TYR A 46 -8.10 4.68 0.20
N ASN A 47 -7.03 4.00 -0.21
CA ASN A 47 -6.98 2.53 -0.37
C ASN A 47 -5.87 1.86 0.47
N ALA A 48 -5.05 2.64 1.19
CA ALA A 48 -4.06 2.11 2.11
C ALA A 48 -4.72 1.49 3.36
N LYS A 49 -4.27 0.29 3.74
CA LYS A 49 -4.68 -0.37 4.98
C LYS A 49 -4.02 0.33 6.16
N SER A 50 -4.80 0.83 7.10
CA SER A 50 -4.29 1.62 8.23
C SER A 50 -4.65 0.96 9.55
N ILE A 51 -3.71 0.94 10.49
CA ILE A 51 -3.94 0.40 11.84
C ILE A 51 -4.48 1.53 12.73
N MET A 52 -5.60 1.25 13.37
CA MET A 52 -6.31 2.13 14.29
C MET A 52 -6.27 1.53 15.69
N VAL A 53 -6.06 2.36 16.71
CA VAL A 53 -6.06 1.94 18.13
C VAL A 53 -6.95 2.88 18.97
N PRO A 54 -7.40 2.47 20.16
CA PRO A 54 -8.07 3.36 21.11
C PRO A 54 -7.22 4.57 21.46
N ASP A 55 -7.85 5.70 21.76
CA ASP A 55 -7.16 6.98 21.94
C ASP A 55 -6.28 6.96 23.20
N GLU A 56 -6.68 6.17 24.20
CA GLU A 56 -5.99 6.00 25.47
C GLU A 56 -4.67 5.23 25.31
N LEU A 57 -4.56 4.40 24.27
CA LEU A 57 -3.41 3.54 24.00
C LEU A 57 -2.56 4.05 22.84
N GLU A 58 -2.94 5.17 22.23
CA GLU A 58 -2.27 5.74 21.06
C GLU A 58 -0.77 5.97 21.30
N ALA A 59 -0.41 6.57 22.42
CA ALA A 59 0.99 6.90 22.72
C ALA A 59 1.86 5.64 22.77
N ARG A 60 1.42 4.61 23.51
CA ARG A 60 2.12 3.32 23.57
C ARG A 60 2.21 2.64 22.21
N ALA A 61 1.12 2.67 21.44
CA ALA A 61 1.11 2.08 20.11
C ALA A 61 2.07 2.80 19.16
N ARG A 62 2.18 4.13 19.23
CA ARG A 62 3.14 4.91 18.44
C ARG A 62 4.58 4.57 18.78
N ASP A 63 4.90 4.35 20.06
CA ASP A 63 6.25 3.98 20.46
C ASP A 63 6.66 2.62 19.85
N ILE A 64 5.75 1.64 19.87
CA ILE A 64 5.93 0.33 19.25
C ILE A 64 6.12 0.45 17.73
N VAL A 65 5.29 1.27 17.09
CA VAL A 65 5.37 1.52 15.63
C VAL A 65 6.71 2.17 15.28
N ALA A 66 7.15 3.16 16.05
CA ALA A 66 8.43 3.85 15.81
C ALA A 66 9.63 2.91 15.95
N GLN A 67 9.58 2.00 16.94
CA GLN A 67 10.60 0.96 17.07
C GLN A 67 10.58 0.00 15.86
N PHE A 68 9.40 -0.43 15.43
CA PHE A 68 9.26 -1.29 14.26
C PHE A 68 9.82 -0.64 12.98
N GLU A 69 9.52 0.64 12.72
CA GLU A 69 10.06 1.39 11.57
C GLU A 69 11.58 1.54 11.62
N THR A 70 12.16 1.59 12.82
CA THR A 70 13.62 1.68 13.01
C THR A 70 14.31 0.35 12.72
N GLU A 71 13.71 -0.76 13.17
CA GLU A 71 14.25 -2.11 12.99
C GLU A 71 14.01 -2.67 11.57
N HIS A 72 12.92 -2.25 10.94
CA HIS A 72 12.52 -2.66 9.60
C HIS A 72 12.41 -1.41 8.70
N PRO A 73 13.56 -0.80 8.32
CA PRO A 73 13.53 0.25 7.33
C PRO A 73 12.86 -0.31 6.09
N ALA A 74 11.75 0.31 5.69
CA ALA A 74 10.99 -0.15 4.55
C ALA A 74 11.92 -0.33 3.34
N GLU A 75 11.84 -1.48 2.67
CA GLU A 75 12.32 -1.58 1.31
C GLU A 75 11.42 -0.69 0.45
N ASP A 76 11.75 0.61 0.39
CA ASP A 76 11.13 1.53 -0.53
C ASP A 76 11.45 0.98 -1.92
N SER A 77 10.44 0.36 -2.54
CA SER A 77 10.43 0.08 -3.97
C SER A 77 10.87 1.36 -4.66
N ALA A 78 12.05 1.33 -5.27
CA ALA A 78 12.81 2.51 -5.67
C ALA A 78 11.88 3.60 -6.23
N PRO A 79 11.96 4.85 -5.73
CA PRO A 79 11.09 5.92 -6.19
C PRO A 79 11.18 5.99 -7.71
N ILE A 80 10.03 5.88 -8.39
CA ILE A 80 9.97 5.95 -9.86
C ILE A 80 10.66 7.25 -10.27
N THR A 81 11.84 7.11 -10.87
CA THR A 81 12.69 8.26 -11.13
C THR A 81 12.07 9.06 -12.27
N LEU A 82 12.26 10.39 -12.31
CA LEU A 82 11.76 11.22 -13.41
C LEU A 82 12.20 10.71 -14.79
N ARG A 83 13.38 10.09 -14.87
CA ARG A 83 13.90 9.41 -16.04
C ARG A 83 13.04 8.20 -16.45
N ASP A 84 12.59 7.40 -15.49
CA ASP A 84 11.74 6.23 -15.75
C ASP A 84 10.37 6.67 -16.23
N ARG A 85 9.84 7.76 -15.67
CA ARG A 85 8.58 8.37 -16.14
C ARG A 85 8.71 8.94 -17.55
N LEU A 86 9.81 9.63 -17.86
CA LEU A 86 10.10 10.14 -19.21
C LEU A 86 10.26 9.00 -20.21
N ARG A 87 10.99 7.93 -19.83
CA ARG A 87 11.16 6.73 -20.63
C ARG A 87 9.81 6.06 -20.90
N MET A 88 8.94 5.95 -19.90
CA MET A 88 7.61 5.36 -20.05
C MET A 88 6.73 6.17 -21.03
N ILE A 89 6.79 7.51 -20.98
CA ILE A 89 6.09 8.39 -21.93
C ILE A 89 6.65 8.22 -23.35
N LEU A 90 7.98 8.16 -23.50
CA LEU A 90 8.64 7.95 -24.79
C LEU A 90 8.30 6.59 -25.38
N GLU A 91 8.39 5.52 -24.58
CA GLU A 91 8.03 4.17 -25.01
C GLU A 91 6.55 4.12 -25.41
N THR A 92 5.64 4.69 -24.61
CA THR A 92 4.21 4.72 -24.95
C THR A 92 3.96 5.54 -26.23
N GLY A 93 4.60 6.69 -26.40
CA GLY A 93 4.45 7.50 -27.61
C GLY A 93 5.00 6.82 -28.85
N LEU A 94 6.21 6.25 -28.78
CA LEU A 94 6.88 5.59 -29.89
C LEU A 94 6.20 4.27 -30.26
N PHE A 95 5.88 3.42 -29.29
CA PHE A 95 5.26 2.12 -29.55
C PHE A 95 3.77 2.24 -29.90
N SER A 96 3.04 3.23 -29.37
CA SER A 96 1.63 3.47 -29.75
C SER A 96 1.51 4.07 -31.15
N TRP A 97 2.53 4.81 -31.61
CA TRP A 97 2.59 5.29 -33.00
C TRP A 97 3.06 4.22 -33.99
N PHE A 98 3.96 3.32 -33.57
CA PHE A 98 4.58 2.34 -34.48
C PHE A 98 3.86 0.98 -34.52
N ILE A 99 3.06 0.65 -33.51
CA ILE A 99 2.32 -0.62 -33.46
C ILE A 99 0.82 -0.27 -33.45
N PRO A 100 0.09 -0.43 -34.57
CA PRO A 100 -1.36 -0.29 -34.54
C PRO A 100 -1.89 -1.35 -33.59
N GLY A 101 -2.43 -0.89 -32.46
CA GLY A 101 -2.94 -1.74 -31.40
C GLY A 101 -3.88 -2.79 -31.99
N ARG A 102 -3.52 -4.07 -31.83
CA ARG A 102 -4.38 -5.19 -32.11
C ARG A 102 -5.57 -5.07 -31.17
N SER A 103 -6.62 -4.41 -31.64
CA SER A 103 -7.90 -4.28 -30.97
C SER A 103 -8.26 -5.61 -30.34
N ARG A 104 -8.49 -5.61 -29.02
CA ARG A 104 -9.12 -6.74 -28.33
C ARG A 104 -10.45 -6.97 -29.04
N ARG A 105 -10.49 -7.91 -29.99
CA ARG A 105 -11.73 -8.50 -30.46
C ARG A 105 -12.38 -9.13 -29.25
N LYS A 106 -13.41 -8.46 -28.73
CA LYS A 106 -14.41 -9.05 -27.85
C LYS A 106 -14.94 -10.26 -28.61
N THR A 107 -14.50 -11.44 -28.19
CA THR A 107 -15.13 -12.69 -28.60
C THR A 107 -16.35 -12.79 -27.72
N GLU A 108 -17.47 -12.27 -28.19
CA GLU A 108 -18.79 -12.66 -27.71
C GLU A 108 -19.39 -13.43 -28.88
N GLY A 109 -19.45 -14.75 -28.71
CA GLY A 109 -20.33 -15.57 -29.50
C GLY A 109 -21.75 -15.36 -28.99
N ASP A 110 -22.66 -15.11 -29.91
CA ASP A 110 -23.86 -15.92 -30.14
C ASP A 110 -24.26 -15.76 -31.62
#